data_AF-A0A4V5UYK4-F1
#
_entry.id   AF-A0A4V5UYK4-F1
#
_cell.length_a   1.000
_cell.length_b   1.000
_cell.length_c   1.000
_cell.angle_alpha   90.00
_cell.angle_beta   90.00
_cell.angle_gamma   90.00
#
_symmetry.space_group_name_H-M   'P 1'
#
loop_
_entity.id
_entity.type
_entity.pdbx_description
1 polymer ?
#
loop_
_entity_poly.entity_id
_entity_poly.type
_entity_poly.pdbx_seq_one_letter_code
_entity_poly.pdbx_strand_id
1 'polypeptide(L)'
;MRIVLLVVMVGGAVLVSATFRPSIRTLDQFRFALSAGEVDRVTWQGDGGQMSLLMWSESPLVWHEVRSDGLRDAKGPYTIKRLNADASRNPVSPSIVRLNDRSSGSIPPSWPFRFPGGTNLWWLATAWVVTFLMMLGSRPRLGNRWAWFWLFTIGEIGALLFLVLEPRPLWRGPGEGAAHSKPISGSTGCLYSILLAIVSVGAALGIGELVRLLLG
;
A
#
# COMPACT_ATOMS: atom_id res chain seq x y z
N MET A 1 -12.60 -16.69 -10.40
CA MET A 1 -11.16 -16.31 -10.47
C MET A 1 -10.99 -14.81 -10.66
N ARG A 2 -11.35 -14.21 -11.82
CA ARG A 2 -11.12 -12.78 -12.10
C ARG A 2 -11.74 -11.80 -11.08
N ILE A 3 -13.00 -12.01 -10.70
CA ILE A 3 -13.68 -11.17 -9.68
C ILE A 3 -12.98 -11.29 -8.32
N VAL A 4 -12.56 -12.50 -7.94
CA VAL A 4 -11.82 -12.75 -6.69
C VAL A 4 -10.49 -12.01 -6.70
N LEU A 5 -9.72 -12.12 -7.79
CA LEU A 5 -8.46 -11.37 -7.94
C LEU A 5 -8.68 -9.87 -7.88
N LEU A 6 -9.75 -9.36 -8.51
CA LEU A 6 -10.10 -7.95 -8.46
C LEU A 6 -10.42 -7.49 -7.04
N VAL A 7 -11.26 -8.24 -6.31
CA VAL A 7 -11.60 -7.93 -4.91
C VAL A 7 -10.34 -7.94 -4.04
N VAL A 8 -9.46 -8.92 -4.22
CA VAL A 8 -8.20 -9.02 -3.48
C VAL A 8 -7.30 -7.82 -3.78
N MET A 9 -7.09 -7.49 -5.06
CA MET A 9 -6.24 -6.36 -5.45
C MET A 9 -6.83 -5.01 -4.99
N VAL A 10 -8.15 -4.82 -5.10
CA VAL A 10 -8.82 -3.60 -4.61
C VAL A 10 -8.71 -3.49 -3.10
N GLY A 11 -8.95 -4.57 -2.36
CA GLY A 11 -8.78 -4.60 -0.90
C GLY A 11 -7.35 -4.26 -0.48
N GLY A 12 -6.36 -4.82 -1.17
CA GLY A 12 -4.94 -4.48 -0.98
C GLY A 12 -4.62 -3.03 -1.27
N ALA A 13 -5.11 -2.50 -2.39
CA ALA A 13 -4.92 -1.10 -2.75
C ALA A 13 -5.53 -0.14 -1.73
N VAL A 14 -6.72 -0.45 -1.18
CA VAL A 14 -7.35 0.34 -0.11
C VAL A 14 -6.54 0.28 1.17
N LEU A 15 -6.11 -0.91 1.59
CA LEU A 15 -5.25 -1.09 2.76
C LEU A 15 -3.97 -0.26 2.64
N VAL A 16 -3.25 -0.40 1.52
CA VAL A 16 -2.01 0.36 1.26
C VAL A 16 -2.30 1.87 1.21
N SER A 17 -3.40 2.28 0.58
CA SER A 17 -3.77 3.70 0.49
C SER A 17 -4.03 4.36 1.85
N ALA A 18 -4.67 3.63 2.77
CA ALA A 18 -4.94 4.11 4.13
C ALA A 18 -3.64 4.46 4.88
N THR A 19 -2.54 3.78 4.57
CA THR A 19 -1.24 4.01 5.22
C THR A 19 -0.55 5.31 4.81
N PHE A 20 -0.93 5.93 3.68
CA PHE A 20 -0.31 7.17 3.21
C PHE A 20 -0.85 8.44 3.88
N ARG A 21 -1.95 8.34 4.64
CA ARG A 21 -2.56 9.47 5.36
C ARG A 21 -2.80 9.15 6.84
N PRO A 22 -1.73 8.87 7.61
CA PRO A 22 -1.88 8.69 9.04
C PRO A 22 -2.42 9.98 9.69
N SER A 23 -3.31 9.85 10.68
CA SER A 23 -3.80 11.01 11.43
C SER A 23 -2.77 11.46 12.47
N ILE A 24 -2.57 12.78 12.57
CA ILE A 24 -1.56 13.36 13.47
C ILE A 24 -2.06 13.25 14.91
N ARG A 25 -1.26 12.63 15.77
CA ARG A 25 -1.59 12.36 17.17
C ARG A 25 -0.39 12.65 18.07
N THR A 26 -0.63 12.80 19.37
CA THR A 26 0.43 13.13 20.33
C THR A 26 1.09 11.87 20.91
N LEU A 27 2.30 12.05 21.47
CA LEU A 27 2.99 10.96 22.17
C LEU A 27 2.21 10.43 23.37
N ASP A 28 1.48 11.29 24.09
CA ASP A 28 0.65 10.85 25.23
C ASP A 28 -0.53 9.99 24.78
N GLN A 29 -1.16 10.33 23.64
CA GLN A 29 -2.22 9.52 23.04
C GLN A 29 -1.69 8.16 22.61
N PHE A 30 -0.51 8.11 21.99
CA PHE A 30 0.15 6.85 21.68
C PHE A 30 0.37 5.99 22.93
N ARG A 31 0.90 6.57 24.01
CA ARG A 31 1.19 5.82 25.25
C ARG A 31 -0.09 5.34 25.92
N PHE A 32 -1.16 6.14 25.87
CA PHE A 32 -2.48 5.75 26.33
C PHE A 32 -3.00 4.54 25.55
N ALA A 33 -3.07 4.61 24.22
CA ALA A 33 -3.51 3.51 23.35
C ALA A 33 -2.64 2.25 23.53
N LEU A 34 -1.33 2.44 23.65
CA LEU A 34 -0.38 1.37 23.89
C LEU A 34 -0.64 0.69 25.24
N SER A 35 -0.91 1.45 26.30
CA SER A 35 -1.26 0.92 27.62
C SER A 35 -2.64 0.27 27.70
N ALA A 36 -3.58 0.73 26.86
CA ALA A 36 -4.91 0.14 26.71
C ALA A 36 -4.88 -1.19 25.93
N GLY A 37 -3.74 -1.53 25.30
CA GLY A 37 -3.60 -2.72 24.47
C GLY A 37 -4.30 -2.60 23.11
N GLU A 38 -4.60 -1.38 22.68
CA GLU A 38 -5.30 -1.10 21.41
C GLU A 38 -4.34 -1.07 20.21
N VAL A 39 -3.03 -0.98 20.46
CA VAL A 39 -2.01 -0.89 19.42
C VAL A 39 -1.67 -2.28 18.88
N ASP A 40 -2.00 -2.52 17.61
CA ASP A 40 -1.62 -3.75 16.89
C ASP A 40 -0.18 -3.67 16.37
N ARG A 41 0.19 -2.52 15.77
CA ARG A 41 1.49 -2.35 15.10
C ARG A 41 2.11 -1.01 15.42
N VAL A 42 3.42 -1.03 15.53
CA VAL A 42 4.24 0.17 15.69
C VAL A 42 5.35 0.13 14.66
N THR A 43 5.47 1.20 13.89
CA THR A 43 6.60 1.44 13.03
C THR A 43 7.34 2.69 13.44
N TRP A 44 8.66 2.64 13.40
CA TRP A 44 9.47 3.81 13.72
C TRP A 44 10.57 3.99 12.69
N GLN A 45 10.93 5.25 12.47
CA GLN A 45 12.06 5.66 11.65
C GLN A 45 13.00 6.49 12.51
N GLY A 46 14.30 6.32 12.31
CA GLY A 46 15.30 7.02 13.09
C GLY A 46 16.72 6.55 12.83
N ASP A 47 17.68 7.34 13.31
CA ASP A 47 19.10 7.05 13.27
C ASP A 47 19.73 7.17 14.67
N GLY A 48 20.79 6.40 14.94
CA GLY A 48 21.53 6.48 16.20
C GLY A 48 20.70 6.24 17.47
N GLY A 49 19.52 5.61 17.38
CA GLY A 49 18.60 5.38 18.50
C GLY A 49 17.65 6.53 18.82
N GLN A 50 17.71 7.65 18.08
CA GLN A 50 16.70 8.70 18.10
C GLN A 50 15.63 8.43 17.05
N MET A 51 14.36 8.62 17.39
CA MET A 51 13.24 8.49 16.47
C MET A 51 12.94 9.84 15.83
N SER A 52 12.79 9.86 14.51
CA SER A 52 12.31 11.01 13.74
C SER A 52 10.83 10.89 13.38
N LEU A 53 10.33 9.66 13.28
CA LEU A 53 8.93 9.37 12.98
C LEU A 53 8.51 8.14 13.78
N LEU A 54 7.33 8.21 14.41
CA LEU A 54 6.66 7.08 15.01
C LEU A 54 5.27 6.99 14.39
N MET A 55 4.93 5.86 13.79
CA MET A 55 3.58 5.57 13.35
C MET A 55 3.07 4.33 14.05
N TRP A 56 1.79 4.29 14.37
CA TRP A 56 1.15 3.12 14.93
C TRP A 56 -0.22 2.91 14.32
N SER A 57 -0.74 1.70 14.46
CA SER A 57 -2.08 1.35 14.01
C SER A 57 -2.84 0.64 15.11
N GLU A 58 -4.09 1.04 15.32
CA GLU A 58 -5.06 0.33 16.16
C GLU A 58 -5.82 -0.74 15.35
N SER A 59 -5.86 -0.57 14.04
CA SER A 59 -6.54 -1.44 13.08
C SER A 59 -5.80 -1.38 11.73
N PRO A 60 -5.91 -2.39 10.84
CA PRO A 60 -5.25 -2.37 9.53
C PRO A 60 -5.51 -1.10 8.68
N LEU A 61 -6.62 -0.39 8.93
CA LEU A 61 -7.03 0.81 8.21
C LEU A 61 -6.78 2.13 8.97
N VAL A 62 -6.56 2.08 10.28
CA VAL A 62 -6.45 3.28 11.12
C VAL A 62 -5.00 3.43 11.54
N TRP A 63 -4.35 4.43 10.95
CA TRP A 63 -2.94 4.74 11.16
C TRP A 63 -2.80 6.12 11.77
N HIS A 64 -1.87 6.24 12.71
CA HIS A 64 -1.57 7.47 13.42
C HIS A 64 -0.08 7.77 13.31
N GLU A 65 0.29 9.05 13.28
CA GLU A 65 1.68 9.50 13.28
C GLU A 65 1.98 10.48 14.42
N VAL A 66 3.15 10.32 15.03
CA VAL A 66 3.82 11.35 15.82
C VAL A 66 5.05 11.82 15.06
N ARG A 67 5.10 13.13 14.78
CA ARG A 67 6.23 13.79 14.12
C ARG A 67 7.34 14.10 15.12
N SER A 68 8.54 14.42 14.60
CA SER A 68 9.76 14.63 15.38
C SER A 68 9.64 15.68 16.50
N ASP A 69 8.85 16.73 16.29
CA ASP A 69 8.52 17.76 17.27
C ASP A 69 7.68 17.21 18.44
N GLY A 70 6.78 16.25 18.17
CA GLY A 70 5.96 15.56 19.16
C GLY A 70 6.64 14.39 19.87
N LEU A 71 7.83 13.96 19.43
CA LEU A 71 8.57 12.81 20.01
C LEU A 71 9.45 13.18 21.22
N ARG A 72 8.98 14.14 22.02
CA ARG A 72 9.65 14.60 23.23
C ARG A 72 8.64 14.74 24.37
N ASP A 73 9.03 14.30 25.55
CA ASP A 73 8.26 14.49 26.78
C ASP A 73 9.08 15.23 27.83
N ALA A 74 8.50 15.44 29.02
CA ALA A 74 9.19 16.07 30.15
C ALA A 74 10.47 15.33 30.60
N LYS A 75 10.66 14.07 30.19
CA LYS A 75 11.84 13.24 30.50
C LYS A 75 12.86 13.24 29.34
N GLY A 76 12.62 14.04 28.30
CA GLY A 76 13.50 14.20 27.15
C GLY A 76 13.02 13.45 25.89
N PRO A 77 13.93 13.14 24.95
CA PRO A 77 13.55 12.50 23.70
C PRO A 77 12.99 11.10 23.89
N TYR A 78 11.96 10.76 23.12
CA TYR A 78 11.42 9.41 23.06
C TYR A 78 12.31 8.55 22.15
N THR A 79 12.97 7.56 22.74
CA THR A 79 13.96 6.71 22.07
C THR A 79 13.47 5.27 21.95
N ILE A 80 14.12 4.46 21.11
CA ILE A 80 13.77 3.03 20.94
C ILE A 80 13.86 2.23 22.23
N LYS A 81 14.78 2.60 23.13
CA LYS A 81 14.86 1.99 24.47
C LYS A 81 13.59 2.25 25.29
N ARG A 82 13.04 3.47 25.20
CA ARG A 82 11.81 3.85 25.90
C ARG A 82 10.59 3.19 25.27
N LEU A 83 10.51 3.14 23.93
CA LEU A 83 9.46 2.40 23.23
C LEU A 83 9.43 0.92 23.65
N ASN A 84 10.57 0.24 23.63
CA ASN A 84 10.64 -1.17 24.01
C ASN A 84 10.29 -1.39 25.49
N ALA A 85 10.67 -0.45 26.37
CA ALA A 85 10.33 -0.52 27.78
C ALA A 85 8.84 -0.26 28.06
N ASP A 86 8.20 0.62 27.29
CA ASP A 86 6.76 0.87 27.40
C ASP A 86 5.96 -0.31 26.80
N ALA A 87 6.42 -0.89 25.68
CA ALA A 87 5.78 -2.05 25.05
C ALA A 87 5.90 -3.34 25.89
N SER A 88 7.04 -3.58 26.55
CA SER A 88 7.25 -4.78 27.38
C SER A 88 6.44 -4.79 28.67
N ARG A 89 5.89 -3.64 29.08
CA ARG A 89 5.02 -3.52 30.25
C ARG A 89 3.56 -3.86 29.95
N ASN A 90 3.20 -4.01 28.67
CA ASN A 90 1.81 -4.22 28.28
C ASN A 90 1.47 -5.71 28.15
N PRO A 91 0.20 -6.06 28.41
CA PRO A 91 -0.28 -7.43 28.27
C PRO A 91 -0.25 -7.93 26.82
N VAL A 92 -0.40 -7.02 25.84
CA VAL A 92 -0.32 -7.33 24.41
C VAL A 92 0.92 -6.64 23.84
N SER A 93 1.86 -7.44 23.32
CA SER A 93 3.07 -6.92 22.69
C SER A 93 2.77 -6.55 21.23
N PRO A 94 2.81 -5.27 20.84
CA PRO A 94 2.59 -4.87 19.46
C PRO A 94 3.74 -5.33 18.56
N SER A 95 3.45 -5.49 17.26
CA SER A 95 4.50 -5.73 16.27
C SER A 95 5.32 -4.45 16.04
N ILE A 96 6.56 -4.41 16.54
CA ILE A 96 7.46 -3.26 16.40
C ILE A 96 8.42 -3.48 15.23
N VAL A 97 8.37 -2.60 14.22
CA VAL A 97 9.18 -2.71 13.02
C VAL A 97 9.90 -1.39 12.72
N ARG A 98 11.20 -1.46 12.42
CA ARG A 98 11.97 -0.30 11.96
C ARG A 98 11.73 -0.07 10.47
N LEU A 99 11.27 1.11 10.08
CA LEU A 99 11.32 1.55 8.69
C LEU A 99 12.78 1.89 8.35
N ASN A 100 13.40 1.04 7.53
CA ASN A 100 14.70 1.34 6.93
C ASN A 100 14.49 2.03 5.58
N ASP A 101 14.77 3.33 5.52
CA ASP A 101 14.85 4.09 4.26
C ASP A 101 16.07 3.69 3.41
N ARG A 102 17.06 3.01 4.01
CA ARG A 102 18.18 2.42 3.26
C ARG A 102 17.67 1.20 2.51
N SER A 103 17.43 1.39 1.21
CA SER A 103 17.28 0.36 0.19
C SER A 103 18.42 -0.67 0.29
N SER A 104 18.20 -1.73 1.07
CA SER A 104 19.13 -2.85 1.16
C SER A 104 19.06 -3.66 -0.14
N GLY A 105 19.91 -3.34 -1.12
CA GLY A 105 20.50 -4.23 -2.14
C GLY A 105 19.64 -5.30 -2.86
N SER A 106 18.32 -5.30 -2.71
CA SER A 106 17.45 -6.30 -3.28
C SER A 106 17.14 -5.89 -4.71
N ILE A 107 17.63 -6.72 -5.64
CA ILE A 107 17.45 -6.59 -7.08
C ILE A 107 15.96 -6.47 -7.48
N PRO A 108 14.97 -7.08 -6.80
CA PRO A 108 13.57 -6.77 -7.11
C PRO A 108 13.11 -5.46 -6.47
N PRO A 109 12.31 -4.63 -7.17
CA PRO A 109 11.68 -3.47 -6.57
C PRO A 109 10.79 -3.92 -5.40
N SER A 110 11.16 -3.53 -4.18
CA SER A 110 10.41 -3.85 -2.96
C SER A 110 9.09 -3.07 -2.83
N TRP A 111 8.88 -2.13 -3.74
CA TRP A 111 7.66 -1.38 -3.98
C TRP A 111 6.98 -2.04 -5.20
N PRO A 112 5.78 -2.63 -5.11
CA PRO A 112 4.58 -2.08 -4.45
C PRO A 112 4.08 -2.81 -3.18
N PHE A 113 4.73 -3.89 -2.72
CA PHE A 113 4.19 -4.76 -1.66
C PHE A 113 4.60 -4.38 -0.23
N ARG A 114 5.31 -3.26 -0.06
CA ARG A 114 5.73 -2.78 1.26
C ARG A 114 4.56 -2.11 1.98
N PHE A 115 3.99 -2.85 2.92
CA PHE A 115 3.03 -2.34 3.89
C PHE A 115 3.77 -1.89 5.17
N PRO A 116 3.53 -0.67 5.69
CA PRO A 116 4.04 -0.31 7.00
C PRO A 116 3.52 -1.29 8.07
N GLY A 117 4.40 -1.71 8.97
CA GLY A 117 4.14 -2.75 9.98
C GLY A 117 4.80 -4.10 9.70
N GLY A 118 5.61 -4.20 8.64
CA GLY A 118 6.50 -5.35 8.38
C GLY A 118 5.81 -6.64 7.91
N THR A 119 4.48 -6.65 7.80
CA THR A 119 3.76 -7.76 7.18
C THR A 119 3.89 -7.66 5.67
N ASN A 120 4.71 -8.53 5.07
CA ASN A 120 4.70 -8.71 3.62
C ASN A 120 3.28 -9.16 3.18
N LEU A 121 2.60 -8.35 2.38
CA LEU A 121 1.30 -8.70 1.79
C LEU A 121 1.49 -9.73 0.66
N TRP A 122 1.98 -10.92 1.02
CA TRP A 122 2.34 -11.99 0.09
C TRP A 122 1.15 -12.43 -0.77
N TRP A 123 -0.06 -12.37 -0.22
CA TRP A 123 -1.30 -12.63 -0.94
C TRP A 123 -1.56 -11.61 -2.06
N LEU A 124 -1.23 -10.33 -1.83
CA LEU A 124 -1.37 -9.27 -2.82
C LEU A 124 -0.35 -9.44 -3.93
N ALA A 125 0.90 -9.76 -3.57
CA ALA A 125 1.95 -10.11 -4.51
C ALA A 125 1.58 -11.33 -5.36
N THR A 126 1.01 -12.37 -4.74
CA THR A 126 0.56 -13.58 -5.44
C THR A 126 -0.59 -13.26 -6.39
N ALA A 127 -1.58 -12.46 -5.96
CA ALA A 127 -2.67 -12.03 -6.83
C ALA A 127 -2.16 -11.23 -8.03
N TRP A 128 -1.18 -10.34 -7.81
CA TRP A 128 -0.52 -9.59 -8.88
C TRP A 128 0.20 -10.52 -9.87
N VAL A 129 1.01 -11.47 -9.37
CA VAL A 129 1.76 -12.42 -10.22
C VAL A 129 0.81 -13.29 -11.02
N VAL A 130 -0.24 -13.83 -10.41
CA VAL A 130 -1.27 -14.62 -11.12
C VAL A 130 -1.92 -13.79 -12.22
N THR A 131 -2.26 -12.53 -11.94
CA THR A 131 -2.85 -11.61 -12.92
C THR A 131 -1.88 -11.30 -14.07
N PHE A 132 -0.59 -11.13 -13.77
CA PHE A 132 0.44 -10.93 -14.78
C PHE A 132 0.63 -12.16 -15.67
N LEU A 133 0.64 -13.37 -15.10
CA LEU A 133 0.69 -14.62 -15.86
C LEU A 133 -0.55 -14.80 -16.74
N MET A 134 -1.74 -14.44 -16.23
CA MET A 134 -2.97 -14.42 -17.03
C MET A 134 -2.85 -13.46 -18.22
N MET A 135 -2.25 -12.27 -18.01
CA MET A 135 -2.01 -11.31 -19.09
C MET A 135 -1.12 -11.91 -20.18
N LEU A 136 -0.01 -12.56 -19.82
CA LEU A 136 0.89 -13.22 -20.78
C LEU A 136 0.21 -14.36 -21.55
N GLY A 137 -0.63 -15.15 -20.87
CA GLY A 137 -1.40 -16.24 -21.48
C GLY A 137 -2.56 -15.77 -22.37
N SER A 138 -3.07 -14.55 -22.14
CA SER A 138 -4.20 -14.00 -22.89
C SER A 138 -3.80 -13.37 -24.23
N ARG A 139 -4.81 -13.13 -25.08
CA ARG A 139 -4.73 -12.25 -26.26
C ARG A 139 -5.46 -10.94 -25.94
N PRO A 140 -4.76 -9.94 -25.37
CA PRO A 140 -5.40 -8.69 -24.98
C PRO A 140 -5.98 -7.97 -26.20
N ARG A 141 -7.17 -7.40 -26.06
CA ARG A 141 -7.91 -6.73 -27.13
C ARG A 141 -7.54 -5.26 -27.26
N LEU A 142 -7.38 -4.55 -26.15
CA LEU A 142 -7.19 -3.10 -26.09
C LEU A 142 -5.75 -2.68 -26.37
N GLY A 143 -4.78 -3.54 -26.09
CA GLY A 143 -3.36 -3.25 -26.26
C GLY A 143 -2.59 -4.52 -26.55
N ASN A 144 -1.42 -4.39 -27.18
CA ASN A 144 -0.53 -5.54 -27.30
C ASN A 144 0.05 -5.91 -25.91
N ARG A 145 0.68 -7.09 -25.80
CA ARG A 145 1.28 -7.56 -24.55
C ARG A 145 2.32 -6.60 -23.98
N TRP A 146 3.05 -5.90 -24.86
CA TRP A 146 4.04 -4.90 -24.45
C TRP A 146 3.41 -3.65 -23.83
N ALA A 147 2.27 -3.18 -24.35
CA ALA A 147 1.54 -2.07 -23.78
C ALA A 147 1.05 -2.42 -22.37
N TRP A 148 0.49 -3.62 -22.20
CA TRP A 148 0.08 -4.12 -20.89
C TRP A 148 1.25 -4.38 -19.95
N PHE A 149 2.36 -4.91 -20.44
CA PHE A 149 3.58 -5.04 -19.67
C PHE A 149 3.97 -3.71 -19.01
N TRP A 150 4.03 -2.61 -19.78
CA TRP A 150 4.32 -1.29 -19.22
C TRP A 150 3.30 -0.83 -18.17
N LEU A 151 2.01 -1.07 -18.39
CA LEU A 151 0.98 -0.75 -17.41
C LEU A 151 1.14 -1.53 -16.10
N PHE A 152 1.57 -2.79 -16.15
CA PHE A 152 1.86 -3.60 -14.95
C PHE A 152 3.16 -3.16 -14.25
N THR A 153 4.13 -2.60 -14.98
CA THR A 153 5.36 -2.09 -14.35
C THR A 153 5.12 -0.84 -13.49
N ILE A 154 4.04 -0.10 -13.77
CA ILE A 154 3.69 1.12 -13.05
C ILE A 154 2.57 0.84 -12.04
N GLY A 155 2.90 -0.02 -11.08
CA GLY A 155 2.09 -0.31 -9.91
C GLY A 155 0.93 -1.29 -10.12
N GLU A 156 0.09 -1.42 -9.08
CA GLU A 156 -1.02 -2.39 -9.04
C GLU A 156 -2.20 -1.99 -9.95
N ILE A 157 -2.28 -0.73 -10.36
CA ILE A 157 -3.42 -0.20 -11.12
C ILE A 157 -3.46 -0.76 -12.55
N GLY A 158 -2.31 -1.08 -13.16
CA GLY A 158 -2.29 -1.80 -14.43
C GLY A 158 -2.95 -3.17 -14.35
N ALA A 159 -2.74 -3.89 -13.24
CA ALA A 159 -3.37 -5.18 -13.00
C ALA A 159 -4.89 -5.04 -12.79
N LEU A 160 -5.32 -4.03 -12.04
CA LEU A 160 -6.74 -3.70 -11.88
C LEU A 160 -7.42 -3.39 -13.22
N LEU A 161 -6.80 -2.52 -14.04
CA LEU A 161 -7.31 -2.18 -15.37
C LEU A 161 -7.42 -3.41 -16.25
N PHE A 162 -6.42 -4.28 -16.24
CA PHE A 162 -6.47 -5.55 -16.97
C PHE A 162 -7.62 -6.42 -16.48
N LEU A 163 -7.76 -6.61 -15.17
CA LEU A 163 -8.85 -7.38 -14.56
C LEU A 163 -10.22 -6.75 -14.77
N VAL A 164 -10.34 -5.48 -15.11
CA VAL A 164 -11.64 -4.83 -15.37
C VAL A 164 -11.97 -4.85 -16.87
N LEU A 165 -10.97 -4.69 -17.73
CA LEU A 165 -11.14 -4.46 -19.16
C LEU A 165 -10.95 -5.70 -20.04
N GLU A 166 -10.08 -6.62 -19.63
CA GLU A 166 -9.61 -7.74 -20.46
C GLU A 166 -9.98 -9.12 -19.89
N PRO A 167 -10.28 -10.12 -20.74
CA PRO A 167 -10.42 -10.05 -22.20
C PRO A 167 -11.77 -9.44 -22.64
N ARG A 168 -12.73 -9.36 -21.71
CA ARG A 168 -14.02 -8.70 -21.90
C ARG A 168 -14.26 -7.74 -20.73
N PRO A 169 -14.87 -6.56 -20.95
CA PRO A 169 -15.22 -5.69 -19.85
C PRO A 169 -16.19 -6.37 -18.89
N LEU A 170 -16.00 -6.23 -17.57
CA LEU A 170 -16.85 -6.87 -16.57
C LEU A 170 -18.32 -6.39 -16.62
N TRP A 171 -18.56 -5.19 -17.13
CA TRP A 171 -19.90 -4.61 -17.28
C TRP A 171 -20.63 -5.03 -18.57
N ARG A 172 -19.97 -5.77 -19.48
CA ARG A 172 -20.62 -6.28 -20.69
C ARG A 172 -21.16 -7.69 -20.45
N GLY A 173 -22.45 -7.87 -20.73
CA GLY A 173 -23.11 -9.16 -20.66
C GLY A 173 -22.55 -10.18 -21.67
N PRO A 174 -22.86 -11.48 -21.49
CA PRO A 174 -22.47 -12.52 -22.43
C PRO A 174 -23.29 -12.39 -23.72
N GLY A 175 -22.78 -11.69 -24.73
CA GLY A 175 -23.47 -11.63 -26.03
C GLY A 175 -22.83 -10.70 -27.05
N GLU A 176 -22.35 -9.53 -26.64
CA GLU A 176 -21.81 -8.56 -27.59
C GLU A 176 -20.29 -8.66 -27.69
N GLY A 177 -19.80 -9.15 -28.84
CA GLY A 177 -18.39 -9.04 -29.20
C GLY A 177 -18.00 -7.57 -29.23
N ALA A 178 -17.14 -7.15 -28.30
CA ALA A 178 -16.66 -5.77 -28.28
C ALA A 178 -15.99 -5.44 -29.61
N ALA A 179 -16.39 -4.33 -30.25
CA ALA A 179 -15.82 -3.85 -31.51
C ALA A 179 -14.28 -3.92 -31.47
N HIS A 180 -13.67 -4.41 -32.56
CA HIS A 180 -12.22 -4.50 -32.70
C HIS A 180 -11.64 -3.08 -32.76
N SER A 181 -11.29 -2.55 -31.59
CA SER A 181 -10.50 -1.34 -31.48
C SER A 181 -9.07 -1.65 -31.91
N LYS A 182 -8.43 -0.75 -32.65
CA LYS A 182 -7.01 -0.91 -33.01
C LYS A 182 -6.20 -1.01 -31.70
N PRO A 183 -5.44 -2.10 -31.47
CA PRO A 183 -4.74 -2.30 -30.21
C PRO A 183 -3.69 -1.22 -30.01
N ILE A 184 -3.61 -0.70 -28.78
CA ILE A 184 -2.57 0.23 -28.33
C ILE A 184 -1.20 -0.43 -28.55
N SER A 185 -0.28 0.32 -29.16
CA SER A 185 1.10 -0.11 -29.40
C SER A 185 1.92 -0.08 -28.10
N GLY A 186 3.05 -0.77 -28.08
CA GLY A 186 3.91 -0.83 -26.88
C GLY A 186 4.44 0.55 -26.46
N SER A 187 4.81 1.41 -27.41
CA SER A 187 5.32 2.75 -27.13
C SER A 187 4.24 3.66 -26.54
N THR A 188 3.03 3.61 -27.09
CA THR A 188 1.89 4.35 -26.54
C THR A 188 1.47 3.80 -25.18
N GLY A 189 1.57 2.48 -24.97
CA GLY A 189 1.36 1.86 -23.66
C GLY A 189 2.38 2.33 -22.61
N CYS A 190 3.64 2.53 -22.99
CA CYS A 190 4.65 3.13 -22.12
C CYS A 190 4.26 4.56 -21.72
N LEU A 191 3.85 5.41 -22.68
CA LEU A 191 3.40 6.76 -22.37
C LEU A 191 2.19 6.77 -21.42
N TYR A 192 1.20 5.90 -21.68
CA TYR A 192 0.05 5.76 -20.79
C TYR A 192 0.44 5.26 -19.41
N SER A 193 1.42 4.38 -19.30
CA SER A 193 1.89 3.92 -18.00
C SER A 193 2.44 5.10 -17.18
N ILE A 194 3.23 5.99 -17.78
CA ILE A 194 3.79 7.15 -17.07
C ILE A 194 2.66 8.08 -16.59
N LEU A 195 1.70 8.37 -17.45
CA LEU A 195 0.54 9.19 -17.09
C LEU A 195 -0.30 8.52 -15.99
N LEU A 196 -0.49 7.21 -16.09
CA LEU A 196 -1.17 6.41 -15.09
C LEU A 196 -0.42 6.44 -13.75
N ALA A 197 0.91 6.46 -13.73
CA ALA A 197 1.72 6.62 -12.52
C ALA A 197 1.30 7.87 -11.74
N ILE A 198 1.22 8.99 -12.44
CA ILE A 198 0.91 10.30 -11.87
C ILE A 198 -0.52 10.29 -11.30
N VAL A 199 -1.47 9.79 -12.08
CA VAL A 199 -2.88 9.68 -11.67
C VAL A 199 -3.03 8.74 -10.47
N SER A 200 -2.27 7.64 -10.45
CA SER A 200 -2.27 6.64 -9.38
C SER A 200 -1.84 7.22 -8.05
N VAL A 201 -0.79 8.04 -8.04
CA VAL A 201 -0.34 8.75 -6.84
C VAL A 201 -1.43 9.68 -6.34
N GLY A 202 -2.07 10.46 -7.23
CA GLY A 202 -3.18 11.33 -6.86
C GLY A 202 -4.37 10.55 -6.28
N ALA A 203 -4.75 9.43 -6.90
CA ALA A 203 -5.83 8.58 -6.43
C ALA A 203 -5.53 7.96 -5.06
N ALA A 204 -4.32 7.45 -4.83
CA ALA A 204 -3.90 6.90 -3.54
C ALA A 204 -3.97 7.96 -2.42
N LEU A 205 -3.50 9.18 -2.69
CA LEU A 205 -3.60 10.29 -1.74
C LEU A 205 -5.05 10.68 -1.45
N GLY A 206 -5.92 10.69 -2.47
CA GLY A 206 -7.34 11.00 -2.32
C GLY A 206 -8.10 9.92 -1.55
N ILE A 207 -7.86 8.64 -1.82
CA ILE A 207 -8.42 7.52 -1.07
C ILE A 207 -7.96 7.58 0.39
N GLY A 208 -6.68 7.83 0.64
CA GLY A 208 -6.17 8.01 1.99
C GLY A 208 -6.90 9.12 2.75
N GLU A 209 -7.17 10.25 2.09
CA GLU A 209 -7.92 11.35 2.71
C GLU A 209 -9.38 10.98 2.99
N LEU A 210 -10.04 10.26 2.08
CA LEU A 210 -11.40 9.75 2.29
C LEU A 210 -11.46 8.78 3.47
N VAL A 211 -10.51 7.85 3.57
CA VAL A 211 -10.43 6.89 4.68
C VAL A 211 -10.23 7.65 5.99
N ARG A 212 -9.34 8.64 6.01
CA ARG A 212 -9.12 9.51 7.17
C ARG A 212 -10.40 10.25 7.58
N LEU A 213 -11.11 10.86 6.64
CA LEU A 213 -12.37 11.58 6.92
C LEU A 213 -13.47 10.66 7.47
N LEU A 214 -13.52 9.41 7.01
CA LEU A 214 -14.53 8.44 7.44
C LEU A 214 -14.20 7.79 8.79
N LEU A 215 -12.91 7.67 9.15
CA LEU A 215 -12.46 6.90 10.31
C LEU A 215 -11.85 7.74 11.45
N GLY A 216 -11.48 9.02 11.24
CA GLY A 216 -11.02 9.95 12.29
C GLY A 216 -9.51 10.22 12.33
#